data_AF-A0A2I0W7Q4-F1
#
_entry.id   AF-A0A2I0W7Q4-F1
#
_cell.length_a   1.000
_cell.length_b   1.000
_cell.length_c   1.000
_cell.angle_alpha   90.00
_cell.angle_beta   90.00
_cell.angle_gamma   90.00
#
_symmetry.space_group_name_H-M   'P 1'
#
loop_
_entity.id
_entity.type
_entity.pdbx_description
1 polymer ?
#
loop_
_entity_poly.entity_id
_entity_poly.type
_entity_poly.pdbx_seq_one_letter_code
_entity_poly.pdbx_strand_id
1 'polypeptide(L)'
;MLLLSWLAWYWLEDETSHVCRTQELVALSGAHTLGSKGFGNPNVFDNAYYKILLEKPWSTSGSMSSMIGLPSDHALAEDDECLRWIKVYAADQVKFFDDFSSAYVKLVDSGAVWRNDNV
;
A
#
# COMPACT_ATOMS: atom_id res chain seq x y z
N MET A 1 -7.08 -34.64 -21.98
CA MET A 1 -6.68 -34.37 -20.57
C MET A 1 -5.45 -33.47 -20.48
N LEU A 2 -5.35 -32.42 -21.32
CA LEU A 2 -4.23 -31.45 -21.32
C LEU A 2 -4.73 -29.99 -21.43
N LEU A 3 -5.90 -29.76 -22.05
CA LEU A 3 -6.55 -28.45 -22.06
C LEU A 3 -7.09 -28.02 -20.69
N LEU A 4 -7.46 -28.97 -19.84
CA LEU A 4 -7.98 -28.67 -18.49
C LEU A 4 -6.88 -28.40 -17.47
N SER A 5 -5.63 -28.85 -17.67
CA SER A 5 -4.52 -28.47 -16.77
C SER A 5 -3.95 -27.10 -17.11
N TRP A 6 -4.02 -26.67 -18.38
CA TRP A 6 -3.54 -25.35 -18.79
C TRP A 6 -4.46 -24.21 -18.30
N LEU A 7 -5.78 -24.40 -18.38
CA LEU A 7 -6.74 -23.44 -17.81
C LEU A 7 -6.71 -23.42 -16.27
N ALA A 8 -6.47 -24.56 -15.62
CA ALA A 8 -6.31 -24.61 -14.17
C ALA A 8 -5.03 -23.90 -13.70
N TRP A 9 -3.93 -23.96 -14.46
CA TRP A 9 -2.71 -23.18 -14.19
C TRP A 9 -2.95 -21.67 -14.38
N TYR A 10 -3.60 -21.27 -15.48
CA TYR A 10 -3.92 -19.87 -15.76
C TYR A 10 -4.87 -19.25 -14.71
N TRP A 11 -5.76 -20.07 -14.12
CA TRP A 11 -6.68 -19.64 -13.07
C TRP A 11 -6.04 -19.67 -11.66
N LEU A 12 -5.05 -20.52 -11.41
CA LEU A 12 -4.26 -20.51 -10.16
C LEU A 12 -3.21 -19.40 -10.11
N GLU A 13 -2.68 -18.97 -11.26
CA GLU A 13 -1.73 -17.83 -11.31
C GLU A 13 -2.44 -16.48 -11.12
N ASP A 14 -3.72 -16.36 -11.45
CA ASP A 14 -4.47 -15.11 -11.25
C ASP A 14 -4.82 -14.84 -9.77
N GLU A 15 -5.01 -15.88 -8.94
CA GLU A 15 -5.17 -15.69 -7.48
C GLU A 15 -3.91 -15.12 -6.81
N THR A 16 -2.72 -15.36 -7.37
CA THR A 16 -1.47 -14.74 -6.89
C THR A 16 -1.29 -13.29 -7.37
N SER A 17 -2.02 -12.88 -8.41
CA SER A 17 -1.97 -11.52 -8.99
C SER A 17 -2.66 -10.48 -8.11
N HIS A 18 -3.63 -10.90 -7.29
CA HIS A 18 -4.30 -10.04 -6.31
C HIS A 18 -3.42 -9.69 -5.11
N VAL A 19 -2.67 -10.67 -4.59
CA VAL A 19 -1.78 -10.48 -3.43
C VAL A 19 -0.68 -9.45 -3.72
N CYS A 20 -0.18 -9.43 -4.98
CA CYS A 20 0.80 -8.45 -5.44
C CYS A 20 0.22 -7.03 -5.56
N ARG A 21 -1.04 -6.88 -6.01
CA ARG A 21 -1.70 -5.56 -6.14
C ARG A 21 -2.06 -4.93 -4.80
N THR A 22 -2.59 -5.71 -3.85
CA THR A 22 -2.99 -5.15 -2.55
C THR A 22 -1.79 -4.70 -1.73
N GLN A 23 -0.67 -5.44 -1.79
CA GLN A 23 0.58 -5.03 -1.15
C GLN A 23 1.11 -3.70 -1.71
N GLU A 24 1.17 -3.58 -3.05
CA GLU A 24 1.63 -2.37 -3.74
C GLU A 24 0.72 -1.16 -3.43
N LEU A 25 -0.60 -1.36 -3.42
CA LEU A 25 -1.57 -0.33 -3.05
C LEU A 25 -1.29 0.20 -1.64
N VAL A 26 -1.22 -0.69 -0.64
CA VAL A 26 -0.99 -0.31 0.76
C VAL A 26 0.38 0.32 0.96
N ALA A 27 1.41 -0.17 0.26
CA ALA A 27 2.73 0.44 0.27
C ALA A 27 2.64 1.88 -0.24
N LEU A 28 2.11 2.10 -1.45
CA LEU A 28 2.00 3.43 -2.06
C LEU A 28 1.16 4.41 -1.22
N SER A 29 0.09 3.95 -0.58
CA SER A 29 -0.70 4.75 0.35
C SER A 29 0.11 5.28 1.53
N GLY A 30 1.20 4.59 1.91
CA GLY A 30 2.15 5.04 2.94
C GLY A 30 2.76 6.41 2.70
N ALA A 31 2.77 6.91 1.46
CA ALA A 31 3.17 8.29 1.15
C ALA A 31 2.32 9.34 1.90
N HIS A 32 1.13 8.98 2.40
CA HIS A 32 0.30 9.83 3.24
C HIS A 32 0.91 10.14 4.62
N THR A 33 2.01 9.50 5.02
CA THR A 33 2.83 9.94 6.15
C THR A 33 3.37 11.37 5.95
N LEU A 34 3.50 11.81 4.69
CA LEU A 34 3.94 13.16 4.33
C LEU A 34 2.78 14.14 4.16
N GLY A 35 3.04 15.39 4.54
CA GLY A 35 2.11 16.51 4.42
C GLY A 35 1.00 16.53 5.47
N SER A 36 0.06 17.46 5.29
CA SER A 36 -0.92 17.81 6.32
C SER A 36 -2.14 16.88 6.38
N LYS A 37 -1.95 15.57 6.31
CA LYS A 37 -3.04 14.57 6.43
C LYS A 37 -3.29 14.09 7.87
N GLY A 38 -2.52 14.59 8.82
CA GLY A 38 -2.64 14.24 10.24
C GLY A 38 -1.88 12.97 10.64
N PHE A 39 -1.03 12.46 9.76
CA PHE A 39 -0.15 11.33 10.04
C PHE A 39 1.26 11.82 10.41
N GLY A 40 1.74 11.46 11.61
CA GLY A 40 3.14 11.65 12.00
C GLY A 40 3.70 13.06 11.86
N ASN A 41 4.99 13.14 11.54
CA ASN A 41 5.65 14.40 11.19
C ASN A 41 5.52 14.61 9.67
N PRO A 42 4.92 15.74 9.21
CA PRO A 42 4.59 15.94 7.79
C PRO A 42 5.80 16.04 6.87
N ASN A 43 7.02 16.16 7.40
CA ASN A 43 8.27 16.31 6.65
C ASN A 43 9.20 15.10 6.78
N VAL A 44 8.78 14.02 7.43
CA VAL A 44 9.59 12.81 7.62
C VAL A 44 8.91 11.64 6.94
N PHE A 45 9.63 10.98 6.04
CA PHE A 45 9.15 9.73 5.44
C PHE A 45 9.48 8.58 6.39
N ASP A 46 8.46 8.08 7.07
CA ASP A 46 8.53 6.98 8.04
C ASP A 46 7.26 6.12 7.96
N ASN A 47 7.12 5.15 8.87
CA ASN A 47 5.94 4.28 8.90
C ASN A 47 4.81 4.77 9.83
N ALA A 48 4.79 6.06 10.21
CA ALA A 48 3.79 6.60 11.14
C ALA A 48 2.36 6.49 10.60
N TYR A 49 2.17 6.62 9.29
CA TYR A 49 0.89 6.37 8.61
C TYR A 49 0.24 5.07 9.08
N TYR A 50 0.96 3.95 9.01
CA TYR A 50 0.41 2.63 9.36
C TYR A 50 0.15 2.48 10.86
N LYS A 51 1.03 3.01 11.71
CA LYS A 51 0.86 2.97 13.16
C LYS A 51 -0.42 3.68 13.59
N ILE A 52 -0.66 4.86 13.03
CA ILE A 52 -1.85 5.68 13.34
C ILE A 52 -3.12 5.04 12.75
N LEU A 53 -3.06 4.41 11.58
CA LEU A 53 -4.21 3.68 11.04
C LEU A 53 -4.68 2.56 11.98
N LEU A 54 -3.76 1.86 12.64
CA LEU A 54 -4.10 0.80 13.61
C LEU A 54 -4.79 1.34 14.86
N GLU A 55 -4.59 2.62 15.21
CA GLU A 55 -5.26 3.28 16.34
C GLU A 55 -6.72 3.67 16.00
N LYS A 56 -7.08 3.72 14.71
CA LYS A 56 -8.40 4.12 14.20
C LYS A 56 -8.93 5.42 14.84
N PRO A 57 -8.18 6.54 14.79
CA PRO A 57 -8.56 7.79 15.47
C PRO A 57 -9.90 8.41 15.03
N TRP A 58 -10.42 8.01 13.86
CA TRP A 58 -11.71 8.41 13.32
C TRP A 58 -12.92 7.71 13.93
N SER A 59 -12.72 6.60 14.63
CA SER A 59 -13.83 5.89 15.29
C SER A 59 -14.43 6.66 16.46
N THR A 60 -13.72 7.67 16.98
CA THR A 60 -14.23 8.54 18.06
C THR A 60 -14.84 9.82 17.49
N SER A 61 -16.18 9.84 17.43
CA SER A 61 -16.94 11.01 16.95
C SER A 61 -16.71 12.25 17.84
N GLY A 62 -16.47 13.40 17.21
CA GLY A 62 -16.40 14.72 17.88
C GLY A 62 -15.02 15.13 18.40
N SER A 63 -13.99 14.32 18.19
CA SER A 63 -12.59 14.68 18.49
C SER A 63 -11.90 15.31 17.27
N MET A 64 -10.93 16.21 17.47
CA MET A 64 -10.03 16.64 16.38
C MET A 64 -9.33 15.45 15.71
N SER A 65 -9.17 14.32 16.42
CA SER A 65 -8.62 13.08 15.87
C SER A 65 -9.48 12.47 14.76
N SER A 66 -10.77 12.83 14.67
CA SER A 66 -11.63 12.35 13.57
C SER A 66 -11.32 12.99 12.23
N MET A 67 -10.45 14.01 12.19
CA MET A 67 -9.98 14.67 10.97
C MET A 67 -8.67 14.06 10.43
N ILE A 68 -8.13 13.02 11.09
CA ILE A 68 -6.90 12.35 10.65
C ILE A 68 -7.22 11.40 9.49
N GLY A 69 -6.48 11.57 8.40
CA GLY A 69 -6.61 10.76 7.18
C GLY A 69 -7.85 11.07 6.36
N LEU A 70 -7.90 10.46 5.18
CA LEU A 70 -9.03 10.54 4.25
C LEU A 70 -9.97 9.33 4.45
N PRO A 71 -11.23 9.40 4.00
CA PRO A 71 -12.14 8.24 4.02
C PRO A 71 -11.56 7.00 3.33
N SER A 72 -10.73 7.18 2.30
CA SER A 72 -10.02 6.08 1.63
C SER A 72 -8.96 5.42 2.52
N ASP A 73 -8.26 6.21 3.34
CA ASP A 73 -7.27 5.66 4.30
C ASP A 73 -7.99 4.81 5.36
N HIS A 74 -9.15 5.27 5.82
CA HIS A 74 -9.98 4.53 6.76
C HIS A 74 -10.46 3.20 6.16
N ALA A 75 -10.90 3.22 4.90
CA ALA A 75 -11.33 2.02 4.19
C ALA A 75 -10.23 0.95 4.09
N LEU A 76 -8.96 1.34 3.86
CA LEU A 76 -7.83 0.41 3.87
C LEU A 76 -7.64 -0.27 5.22
N ALA A 77 -7.93 0.42 6.32
CA ALA A 77 -7.81 -0.15 7.67
C ALA A 77 -9.00 -1.05 8.08
N GLU A 78 -10.09 -1.06 7.28
CA GLU A 78 -11.26 -1.93 7.49
C GLU A 78 -11.28 -3.15 6.55
N ASP A 79 -10.49 -3.14 5.47
CA ASP A 79 -10.32 -4.30 4.59
C ASP A 79 -9.30 -5.30 5.16
N ASP A 80 -9.67 -6.57 5.28
CA ASP A 80 -8.84 -7.59 5.93
C ASP A 80 -7.49 -7.81 5.23
N GLU A 81 -7.47 -7.74 3.89
CA GLU A 81 -6.26 -7.94 3.11
C GLU A 81 -5.31 -6.74 3.24
N CYS A 82 -5.85 -5.53 3.18
CA CYS A 82 -5.10 -4.31 3.40
C CYS A 82 -4.57 -4.23 4.84
N LEU A 83 -5.41 -4.57 5.82
CA LEU A 83 -5.06 -4.58 7.25
C LEU A 83 -3.90 -5.53 7.55
N ARG A 84 -3.80 -6.67 6.86
CA ARG A 84 -2.63 -7.57 6.95
C ARG A 84 -1.33 -6.84 6.62
N TRP A 85 -1.31 -6.08 5.53
CA TRP A 85 -0.12 -5.33 5.10
C TRP A 85 0.14 -4.10 5.97
N ILE A 86 -0.90 -3.39 6.42
CA ILE A 86 -0.77 -2.28 7.38
C ILE A 86 -0.06 -2.75 8.65
N LYS A 87 -0.43 -3.93 9.19
CA LYS A 87 0.22 -4.51 10.38
C LYS A 87 1.70 -4.82 10.14
N VAL A 88 2.04 -5.35 8.96
CA VAL A 88 3.44 -5.62 8.58
C VAL A 88 4.24 -4.32 8.54
N TYR A 89 3.77 -3.32 7.81
CA TYR A 89 4.51 -2.04 7.66
C TYR A 89 4.55 -1.22 8.95
N ALA A 90 3.54 -1.30 9.81
CA ALA A 90 3.58 -0.67 11.13
C ALA A 90 4.69 -1.28 12.02
N ALA A 91 4.92 -2.59 11.91
CA ALA A 91 5.92 -3.32 12.67
C ALA A 91 7.34 -3.21 12.07
N ASP A 92 7.46 -3.07 10.76
CA ASP A 92 8.74 -3.07 10.04
C ASP A 92 8.82 -1.92 9.03
N GLN A 93 9.55 -0.87 9.43
CA GLN A 93 9.77 0.30 8.58
C GLN A 93 10.71 0.01 7.40
N VAL A 94 11.70 -0.87 7.56
CA VAL A 94 12.63 -1.21 6.49
C VAL A 94 11.87 -1.92 5.38
N LYS A 95 11.03 -2.89 5.74
CA LYS A 95 10.16 -3.58 4.79
C LYS A 95 9.21 -2.62 4.06
N PHE A 96 8.64 -1.64 4.78
CA PHE A 96 7.85 -0.58 4.13
C PHE A 96 8.65 0.18 3.09
N PHE A 97 9.88 0.60 3.41
CA PHE A 97 10.71 1.37 2.48
C PHE A 97 11.08 0.57 1.24
N ASP A 98 11.46 -0.70 1.40
CA ASP A 98 11.84 -1.58 0.29
C ASP A 98 10.65 -1.84 -0.66
N ASP A 99 9.47 -2.14 -0.10
CA ASP A 99 8.26 -2.40 -0.88
C ASP A 99 7.72 -1.10 -1.52
N PHE A 100 7.78 0.04 -0.81
CA PHE A 100 7.39 1.35 -1.36
C PHE A 100 8.28 1.74 -2.53
N SER A 101 9.60 1.60 -2.39
CA SER A 101 10.54 1.94 -3.46
C SER A 101 10.25 1.12 -4.71
N SER A 102 10.08 -0.19 -4.56
CA SER A 102 9.77 -1.11 -5.66
C SER A 102 8.44 -0.75 -6.35
N ALA A 103 7.37 -0.52 -5.57
CA ALA A 103 6.07 -0.16 -6.11
C ALA A 103 6.07 1.22 -6.77
N TYR A 104 6.79 2.20 -6.21
CA TYR A 104 6.87 3.55 -6.73
C TYR A 104 7.64 3.60 -8.05
N VAL A 105 8.76 2.89 -8.18
CA VAL A 105 9.50 2.75 -9.46
C VAL A 105 8.59 2.16 -10.53
N LYS A 106 7.88 1.07 -10.22
CA LYS A 106 6.91 0.46 -11.13
C LYS A 106 5.81 1.43 -11.54
N LEU A 107 5.31 2.24 -10.61
CA LEU A 107 4.27 3.25 -10.88
C LEU A 107 4.78 4.33 -11.84
N VAL A 108 5.95 4.90 -11.60
CA VAL A 108 6.50 6.00 -12.43
C VAL A 108 6.97 5.53 -13.80
N ASP A 109 7.41 4.28 -13.91
CA ASP A 109 7.80 3.66 -15.18
C ASP A 109 6.60 3.16 -16.00
N SER A 110 5.41 3.12 -15.39
CA SER A 110 4.20 2.60 -16.04
C SER A 110 3.85 3.41 -17.28
N GLY A 111 3.88 2.74 -18.45
CA GLY A 111 3.63 3.36 -19.75
C GLY A 111 4.82 4.13 -20.34
N ALA A 112 5.96 4.18 -19.66
CA ALA A 112 7.19 4.77 -20.20
C ALA A 112 7.87 3.83 -21.20
N VAL A 113 8.51 4.42 -22.21
CA VAL A 113 9.43 3.72 -23.11
C VAL A 113 10.78 4.41 -23.01
N TRP A 114 11.76 3.70 -22.45
CA TRP A 114 13.11 4.20 -22.29
C TRP A 114 13.89 4.03 -23.59
N ARG A 115 14.64 5.06 -23.99
CA ARG A 115 15.62 4.90 -25.08
C ARG A 115 16.78 4.06 -24.55
N ASN A 116 17.15 3.03 -25.31
CA ASN A 116 18.39 2.33 -25.07
C ASN A 116 19.51 3.14 -25.75
N ASP A 117 20.36 3.79 -24.96
CA ASP A 117 21.50 4.58 -25.47
C ASP A 117 22.69 3.69 -25.92
N ASN A 118 22.42 2.49 -26.44
CA ASN A 118 23.44 1.61 -27.04
C ASN A 118 23.74 2.02 -28.50
N VAL A 119 24.02 3.31 -28.72
CA VAL A 119 24.55 3.84 -30.00
C VAL A 119 25.98 4.30 -29.78
#